data_AF-A0A654E667-F1
#
_entry.id   AF-A0A654E667-F1
#
_cell.length_a   1.000
_cell.length_b   1.000
_cell.length_c   1.000
_cell.angle_alpha   90.00
_cell.angle_beta   90.00
_cell.angle_gamma   90.00
#
_symmetry.space_group_name_H-M   'P 1'
#
loop_
_entity.id
_entity.type
_entity.pdbx_description
1 polymer ?
#
loop_
_entity_poly.entity_id
_entity_poly.type
_entity_poly.pdbx_seq_one_letter_code
_entity_poly.pdbx_strand_id
1 'polypeptide(L)'
;MKKSILFYAVMIIATVGFIACGDGGEDPAPSLEITSITATSADITRTGVVDAAAGTVIFQPFPPRTDISAVTIAVTLPEGVTVSPASGTAQDFSAGAVTYTISNGSEELSFEVSVTAEFAASIAFVGDANAPGSIKEKDMAAAYAYLSGEYGDDLEYIPFSSVNTDALQYIEVVVYYQDSDPGNNPGLLESIPASARAASVVDAFKAWHAAGGDFVLAGHGTQYLNQLGRIPDDAGKPYEENGWAPRIYGSGDGFENPDQWGINVNLNVNAIETVSSSDWDRSGHAILEGCTTSDIANPVDQTSYGHPAIPMIAAGYKEDHNSMWDINAAPITDHVDAFDKADKWEAAMEATLIGTWGHVVDLCCGAVVELHARASAPAEGSIIVIGAAAYEWEQNGADNAFMSNNAAMTVNSINYLIEK
;
A
#
# COMPACT_ATOMS: atom_id res chain seq x y z
N MET A 1 8.06 49.76 19.20
CA MET A 1 6.71 50.30 19.50
C MET A 1 6.21 49.61 20.77
N LYS A 2 6.07 50.37 21.86
CA LYS A 2 5.39 49.94 23.10
C LYS A 2 3.91 50.35 22.99
N LYS A 3 2.98 49.50 23.45
CA LYS A 3 1.58 49.74 23.88
C LYS A 3 0.78 48.44 23.66
N SER A 4 -0.07 47.90 24.53
CA SER A 4 -0.65 48.38 25.79
C SER A 4 -1.16 47.18 26.59
N ILE A 5 -0.91 47.15 27.90
CA ILE A 5 -1.61 46.29 28.86
C ILE A 5 -2.83 47.07 29.35
N LEU A 6 -4.03 46.52 29.13
CA LEU A 6 -5.29 47.13 29.56
C LEU A 6 -5.61 46.66 30.99
N PHE A 7 -5.58 47.60 31.93
CA PHE A 7 -6.09 47.45 33.30
C PHE A 7 -7.62 47.45 33.28
N TYR A 8 -8.26 46.41 33.81
CA TYR A 8 -9.67 46.47 34.21
C TYR A 8 -9.79 46.72 35.71
N ALA A 9 -10.46 47.82 36.04
CA ALA A 9 -10.78 48.24 37.39
C ALA A 9 -11.94 47.39 37.95
N VAL A 10 -11.73 46.77 39.11
CA VAL A 10 -12.76 46.06 39.86
C VAL A 10 -13.48 47.06 40.77
N MET A 11 -14.76 47.33 40.47
CA MET A 11 -15.69 48.00 41.38
C MET A 11 -16.20 47.00 42.41
N ILE A 12 -15.97 47.29 43.70
CA ILE A 12 -16.55 46.54 44.82
C ILE A 12 -17.93 47.14 45.12
N ILE A 13 -19.00 46.39 44.84
CA ILE A 13 -20.36 46.68 45.31
C ILE A 13 -20.64 45.72 46.47
N ALA A 14 -20.67 46.26 47.69
CA ALA A 14 -21.10 45.52 48.88
C ALA A 14 -22.63 45.51 48.94
N THR A 15 -23.23 44.34 48.71
CA THR A 15 -24.66 44.08 48.96
C THR A 15 -24.79 43.25 50.23
N VAL A 16 -25.41 43.83 51.26
CA VAL A 16 -25.77 43.15 52.51
C VAL A 16 -27.08 42.41 52.30
N GLY A 17 -27.04 41.08 52.31
CA GLY A 17 -28.21 40.19 52.29
C GLY A 17 -28.44 39.56 53.66
N PHE A 18 -29.67 39.66 54.15
CA PHE A 18 -30.14 39.11 55.44
C PHE A 18 -30.10 37.57 55.43
N ILE A 19 -29.56 36.98 56.49
CA ILE A 19 -29.63 35.54 56.78
C ILE A 19 -31.00 35.22 57.38
N ALA A 20 -31.82 34.48 56.63
CA ALA A 20 -32.96 33.74 57.16
C ALA A 20 -32.53 32.27 57.33
N CYS A 21 -32.45 31.82 58.57
CA CYS A 21 -32.18 30.42 58.93
C CYS A 21 -33.46 29.61 58.71
N GLY A 22 -33.50 28.82 57.63
CA GLY A 22 -34.41 27.69 57.44
C GLY A 22 -33.59 26.42 57.60
N ASP A 23 -33.85 25.69 58.68
CA ASP A 23 -33.17 24.45 59.05
C ASP A 23 -33.69 23.31 58.18
N GLY A 24 -32.82 22.79 57.33
CA GLY A 24 -33.10 21.82 56.26
C GLY A 24 -32.02 21.87 55.19
N GLY A 25 -30.75 21.81 55.62
CA GLY A 25 -29.61 21.87 54.71
C GLY A 25 -29.45 20.55 53.96
N GLU A 26 -30.03 20.47 52.75
CA GLU A 26 -29.36 19.71 51.70
C GLU A 26 -28.04 20.43 51.41
N ASP A 27 -26.91 19.72 51.54
CA ASP A 27 -25.63 20.23 51.06
C ASP A 27 -25.81 20.65 49.58
N PRO A 28 -25.25 21.79 49.15
CA PRO A 28 -25.38 22.22 47.76
C PRO A 28 -24.84 21.12 46.85
N ALA A 29 -25.60 20.78 45.80
CA ALA A 29 -25.22 19.74 44.85
C ALA A 29 -23.81 20.03 44.26
N PRO A 30 -22.96 19.00 44.08
CA PRO A 30 -21.65 19.16 43.48
C PRO A 30 -21.72 19.86 42.12
N SER A 31 -20.78 20.76 41.83
CA SER A 31 -20.69 21.43 40.54
C SER A 31 -20.37 20.45 39.42
N LEU A 32 -21.10 20.54 38.30
CA LEU A 32 -20.83 19.75 37.10
C LEU A 32 -19.69 20.37 36.29
N GLU A 33 -18.47 19.91 36.56
CA GLU A 33 -17.29 20.27 35.79
C GLU A 33 -16.36 19.06 35.57
N ILE A 34 -15.65 19.06 34.45
CA ILE A 34 -14.56 18.11 34.19
C ILE A 34 -13.27 18.74 34.72
N THR A 35 -12.67 18.15 35.77
CA THR A 35 -11.41 18.63 36.35
C THR A 35 -10.22 18.34 35.44
N SER A 36 -10.20 17.14 34.87
CA SER A 36 -9.24 16.75 33.84
C SER A 36 -9.81 15.63 33.00
N ILE A 37 -9.43 15.57 31.74
CA ILE A 37 -9.77 14.46 30.84
C ILE A 37 -8.54 14.10 30.00
N THR A 38 -8.27 12.81 29.87
CA THR A 38 -7.16 12.28 29.07
C THR A 38 -7.66 11.18 28.15
N ALA A 39 -7.11 11.13 26.95
CA ALA A 39 -7.29 10.07 25.98
C ALA A 39 -5.98 9.29 25.82
N THR A 40 -6.06 7.97 25.89
CA THR A 40 -4.90 7.08 25.71
C THR A 40 -5.20 6.04 24.63
N SER A 41 -4.32 5.97 23.63
CA SER A 41 -4.27 4.91 22.63
C SER A 41 -2.82 4.44 22.50
N ALA A 42 -2.60 3.12 22.49
CA ALA A 42 -1.29 2.50 22.65
C ALA A 42 -0.51 3.15 23.82
N ASP A 43 0.73 3.59 23.59
CA ASP A 43 1.59 4.24 24.59
C ASP A 43 1.48 5.78 24.59
N ILE A 44 0.52 6.34 23.84
CA ILE A 44 0.37 7.79 23.69
C ILE A 44 -0.81 8.25 24.54
N THR A 45 -0.55 9.24 25.41
CA THR A 45 -1.59 9.90 26.20
C THR A 45 -1.66 11.39 25.87
N ARG A 46 -2.87 11.89 25.63
CA ARG A 46 -3.18 13.29 25.36
C ARG A 46 -4.10 13.85 26.44
N THR A 47 -3.85 15.07 26.88
CA THR A 47 -4.76 15.81 27.76
C THR A 47 -5.76 16.62 26.93
N GLY A 48 -7.04 16.53 27.27
CA GLY A 48 -8.12 17.21 26.57
C GLY A 48 -8.30 18.65 27.03
N VAL A 49 -8.74 19.49 26.10
CA VAL A 49 -9.18 20.86 26.36
C VAL A 49 -10.69 20.86 26.44
N VAL A 50 -11.23 21.25 27.60
CA VAL A 50 -12.67 21.29 27.87
C VAL A 50 -13.22 22.68 27.56
N ASP A 51 -14.23 22.77 26.70
CA ASP A 51 -15.04 23.97 26.51
C ASP A 51 -16.45 23.69 27.08
N ALA A 52 -16.65 24.09 28.34
CA ALA A 52 -17.93 23.88 29.02
C ALA A 52 -19.08 24.71 28.44
N ALA A 53 -18.79 25.82 27.76
CA ALA A 53 -19.84 26.65 27.16
C ALA A 53 -20.31 26.05 25.83
N ALA A 54 -19.40 25.47 25.07
CA ALA A 54 -19.72 24.75 23.83
C ALA A 54 -20.16 23.30 24.07
N GLY A 55 -19.90 22.73 25.25
CA GLY A 55 -20.15 21.32 25.55
C GLY A 55 -19.25 20.41 24.74
N THR A 56 -17.95 20.71 24.65
CA THR A 56 -17.00 19.94 23.84
C THR A 56 -15.71 19.64 24.59
N VAL A 57 -15.06 18.53 24.20
CA VAL A 57 -13.70 18.20 24.58
C VAL A 57 -12.92 17.82 23.33
N ILE A 58 -11.77 18.47 23.13
CA ILE A 58 -10.87 18.17 22.01
C ILE A 58 -9.47 17.82 22.50
N PHE A 59 -8.78 16.98 21.74
CA PHE A 59 -7.38 16.62 21.98
C PHE A 59 -6.51 17.11 20.82
N GLN A 60 -5.20 17.25 21.07
CA GLN A 60 -4.25 17.29 19.94
C GLN A 60 -4.36 15.96 19.17
N PRO A 61 -4.36 16.00 17.82
CA PRO A 61 -4.39 14.79 17.02
C PRO A 61 -3.32 13.78 17.45
N PHE A 62 -3.68 12.51 17.44
CA PHE A 62 -2.73 11.42 17.58
C PHE A 62 -1.86 11.31 16.31
N PRO A 63 -0.66 10.72 16.38
CA PRO A 63 0.15 10.49 15.19
C PRO A 63 -0.62 9.70 14.11
N PRO A 64 -0.19 9.80 12.84
CA PRO A 64 -0.81 9.05 11.77
C PRO A 64 -0.95 7.56 12.07
N ARG A 65 -2.03 6.98 11.55
CA ARG A 65 -2.37 5.54 11.68
C ARG A 65 -2.54 5.05 13.13
N THR A 66 -2.66 5.95 14.12
CA THR A 66 -3.05 5.54 15.48
C THR A 66 -4.47 4.96 15.45
N ASP A 67 -4.64 3.75 15.99
CA ASP A 67 -5.97 3.15 16.16
C ASP A 67 -6.82 3.99 17.13
N ILE A 68 -7.88 4.58 16.59
CA ILE A 68 -8.86 5.38 17.34
C ILE A 68 -10.19 4.64 17.58
N SER A 69 -10.26 3.34 17.24
CA SER A 69 -11.44 2.51 17.50
C SER A 69 -11.51 1.98 18.94
N ALA A 70 -10.42 2.10 19.70
CA ALA A 70 -10.32 1.62 21.08
C ALA A 70 -9.55 2.59 22.01
N VAL A 71 -9.96 3.86 22.05
CA VAL A 71 -9.29 4.89 22.87
C VAL A 71 -9.84 4.91 24.29
N THR A 72 -8.96 4.76 25.29
CA THR A 72 -9.35 4.82 26.70
C THR A 72 -9.47 6.27 27.15
N ILE A 73 -10.65 6.67 27.62
CA ILE A 73 -10.91 8.02 28.14
C ILE A 73 -10.97 7.99 29.66
N ALA A 74 -10.02 8.66 30.32
CA ALA A 74 -10.03 8.84 31.76
C ALA A 74 -10.49 10.26 32.11
N VAL A 75 -11.57 10.36 32.87
CA VAL A 75 -12.18 11.60 33.35
C VAL A 75 -12.01 11.69 34.86
N THR A 76 -11.53 12.84 35.33
CA THR A 76 -11.49 13.22 36.76
C THR A 76 -12.58 14.24 37.01
N LEU A 77 -13.38 13.99 38.05
CA LEU A 77 -14.56 14.78 38.39
C LEU A 77 -14.54 15.14 39.89
N PRO A 78 -15.29 16.18 40.31
CA PRO A 78 -15.57 16.43 41.72
C PRO A 78 -16.23 15.23 42.41
N GLU A 79 -16.06 15.14 43.74
CA GLU A 79 -16.70 14.10 44.54
C GLU A 79 -18.23 14.15 44.41
N GLY A 80 -18.86 12.98 44.24
CA GLY A 80 -20.31 12.87 44.05
C GLY A 80 -20.81 13.08 42.62
N VAL A 81 -19.94 13.41 41.67
CA VAL A 81 -20.26 13.48 40.23
C VAL A 81 -19.90 12.16 39.54
N THR A 82 -20.78 11.70 38.66
CA THR A 82 -20.63 10.49 37.85
C THR A 82 -20.49 10.85 36.37
N VAL A 83 -19.98 9.93 35.55
CA VAL A 83 -19.87 10.10 34.09
C VAL A 83 -20.29 8.84 33.35
N SER A 84 -20.97 9.02 32.22
CA SER A 84 -21.33 7.98 31.26
C SER A 84 -20.93 8.44 29.84
N PRO A 85 -20.16 7.67 29.05
CA PRO A 85 -19.53 6.39 29.38
C PRO A 85 -18.62 6.44 30.62
N ALA A 86 -18.42 5.29 31.25
CA ALA A 86 -17.64 5.22 32.49
C ALA A 86 -16.17 5.59 32.22
N SER A 87 -15.60 6.41 33.11
CA SER A 87 -14.17 6.76 33.08
C SER A 87 -13.29 5.50 33.06
N GLY A 88 -12.28 5.49 32.21
CA GLY A 88 -11.36 4.36 32.00
C GLY A 88 -11.88 3.29 31.04
N THR A 89 -13.02 3.49 30.38
CA THR A 89 -13.49 2.58 29.33
C THR A 89 -12.98 3.00 27.95
N ALA A 90 -12.65 2.01 27.13
CA ALA A 90 -12.30 2.23 25.72
C ALA A 90 -13.56 2.61 24.94
N GLN A 91 -13.44 3.62 24.07
CA GLN A 91 -14.49 4.07 23.16
C GLN A 91 -13.97 4.11 21.73
N ASP A 92 -14.90 3.93 20.78
CA ASP A 92 -14.64 3.98 19.36
C ASP A 92 -14.97 5.38 18.81
N PHE A 93 -13.95 6.06 18.27
CA PHE A 93 -14.06 7.37 17.65
C PHE A 93 -13.99 7.32 16.11
N SER A 94 -13.97 6.12 15.51
CA SER A 94 -13.90 5.94 14.05
C SER A 94 -15.12 6.55 13.31
N ALA A 95 -16.27 6.62 14.00
CA ALA A 95 -17.51 7.22 13.48
C ALA A 95 -17.72 8.68 13.89
N GLY A 96 -16.76 9.31 14.59
CA GLY A 96 -16.84 10.70 15.04
C GLY A 96 -16.83 10.85 16.57
N ALA A 97 -17.41 11.95 17.06
CA ALA A 97 -17.41 12.27 18.48
C ALA A 97 -18.27 11.30 19.30
N VAL A 98 -17.86 11.09 20.56
CA VAL A 98 -18.62 10.30 21.55
C VAL A 98 -19.13 11.23 22.63
N THR A 99 -20.43 11.20 22.90
CA THR A 99 -21.05 12.00 23.96
C THR A 99 -20.72 11.44 25.34
N TYR A 100 -20.14 12.27 26.20
CA TYR A 100 -19.93 12.01 27.63
C TYR A 100 -20.85 12.89 28.46
N THR A 101 -21.66 12.30 29.33
CA THR A 101 -22.59 13.01 30.22
C THR A 101 -22.11 12.89 31.66
N ILE A 102 -21.91 14.03 32.33
CA ILE A 102 -21.64 14.10 33.76
C ILE A 102 -22.92 14.42 34.53
N SER A 103 -23.11 13.79 35.70
CA SER A 103 -24.31 13.96 36.53
C SER A 103 -23.99 13.96 38.02
N ASN A 104 -24.66 14.84 38.76
CA ASN A 104 -24.66 14.89 40.23
C ASN A 104 -25.95 14.29 40.83
N GLY A 105 -26.77 13.62 40.00
CA GLY A 105 -28.05 13.03 40.37
C GLY A 105 -29.26 13.96 40.24
N SER A 106 -29.05 15.27 40.11
CA SER A 106 -30.13 16.26 39.90
C SER A 106 -30.03 17.00 38.56
N GLU A 107 -28.81 17.22 38.09
CA GLU A 107 -28.50 17.92 36.84
C GLU A 107 -27.59 17.05 35.97
N GLU A 108 -27.58 17.32 34.66
CA GLU A 108 -26.71 16.66 33.70
C GLU A 108 -26.09 17.70 32.77
N LEU A 109 -24.82 17.47 32.41
CA LEU A 109 -24.10 18.24 31.39
C LEU A 109 -23.42 17.27 30.43
N SER A 110 -23.65 17.46 29.14
CA SER A 110 -23.09 16.61 28.09
C SER A 110 -21.96 17.30 27.34
N PHE A 111 -20.95 16.51 26.98
CA PHE A 111 -19.78 16.92 26.24
C PHE A 111 -19.59 16.02 25.03
N GLU A 112 -19.48 16.62 23.85
CA GLU A 112 -19.01 15.91 22.66
C GLU A 112 -17.48 15.77 22.74
N VAL A 113 -17.01 14.55 22.99
CA VAL A 113 -15.58 14.24 23.08
C VAL A 113 -15.11 13.82 21.69
N SER A 114 -14.11 14.52 21.14
CA SER A 114 -13.57 14.26 19.80
C SER A 114 -12.11 13.86 19.87
N VAL A 115 -11.80 12.63 19.45
CA VAL A 115 -10.44 12.14 19.26
C VAL A 115 -10.19 11.97 17.77
N THR A 116 -9.04 12.44 17.29
CA THR A 116 -8.62 12.30 15.89
C THR A 116 -7.17 11.83 15.83
N ALA A 117 -6.79 11.23 14.70
CA ALA A 117 -5.40 11.02 14.30
C ALA A 117 -5.07 11.93 13.11
N GLU A 118 -3.80 12.29 12.97
CA GLU A 118 -3.30 12.86 11.71
C GLU A 118 -3.42 11.84 10.58
N PHE A 119 -3.45 12.32 9.35
CA PHE A 119 -3.49 11.46 8.18
C PHE A 119 -2.09 11.34 7.57
N ALA A 120 -1.72 10.14 7.13
CA ALA A 120 -0.57 9.88 6.27
C ALA A 120 -0.94 8.79 5.29
N ALA A 121 -0.44 8.92 4.06
CA ALA A 121 -0.60 7.91 3.03
C ALA A 121 0.04 6.59 3.47
N SER A 122 -0.59 5.49 3.10
CA SER A 122 -0.07 4.12 3.28
C SER A 122 0.57 3.56 2.01
N ILE A 123 0.36 4.20 0.87
CA ILE A 123 0.89 3.75 -0.42
C ILE A 123 1.81 4.82 -0.99
N ALA A 124 2.97 4.41 -1.49
CA ALA A 124 3.87 5.28 -2.23
C ALA A 124 4.04 4.83 -3.67
N PHE A 125 3.84 5.73 -4.63
CA PHE A 125 4.35 5.55 -5.99
C PHE A 125 5.72 6.22 -6.09
N VAL A 126 6.74 5.47 -6.50
CA VAL A 126 8.13 5.98 -6.53
C VAL A 126 8.67 6.07 -7.95
N GLY A 127 9.52 7.08 -8.19
CA GLY A 127 10.08 7.32 -9.52
C GLY A 127 11.21 8.35 -9.55
N ASP A 128 11.87 8.49 -10.71
CA ASP A 128 12.99 9.42 -10.90
C ASP A 128 12.54 10.89 -11.04
N ALA A 129 11.33 11.13 -11.54
CA ALA A 129 10.79 12.47 -11.70
C ALA A 129 10.65 13.15 -10.32
N ASN A 130 10.96 14.45 -10.22
CA ASN A 130 10.95 15.16 -8.92
C ASN A 130 9.53 15.45 -8.38
N ALA A 131 8.51 15.26 -9.20
CA ALA A 131 7.10 15.46 -8.88
C ALA A 131 6.24 14.65 -9.87
N PRO A 132 5.00 14.26 -9.50
CA PRO A 132 4.16 13.43 -10.37
C PRO A 132 3.88 14.07 -11.73
N GLY A 133 3.62 15.38 -11.77
CA GLY A 133 3.40 16.13 -13.01
C GLY A 133 4.65 16.27 -13.91
N SER A 134 5.79 15.70 -13.52
CA SER A 134 7.03 15.68 -14.31
C SER A 134 7.44 14.28 -14.76
N ILE A 135 6.62 13.26 -14.51
CA ILE A 135 6.76 11.93 -15.13
C ILE A 135 6.54 12.11 -16.64
N LYS A 136 7.54 11.75 -17.44
CA LYS A 136 7.53 11.98 -18.90
C LYS A 136 7.08 10.76 -19.69
N GLU A 137 7.56 9.60 -19.24
CA GLU A 137 7.16 8.31 -19.78
C GLU A 137 5.65 8.16 -19.51
N LYS A 138 4.90 7.89 -20.57
CA LYS A 138 3.44 8.00 -20.61
C LYS A 138 2.77 6.85 -19.87
N ASP A 139 3.32 5.64 -19.94
CA ASP A 139 2.78 4.49 -19.23
C ASP A 139 2.89 4.67 -17.71
N MET A 140 4.05 5.09 -17.24
CA MET A 140 4.29 5.44 -15.84
C MET A 140 3.39 6.59 -15.38
N ALA A 141 3.18 7.60 -16.22
CA ALA A 141 2.28 8.72 -15.92
C ALA A 141 0.81 8.29 -15.86
N ALA A 142 0.37 7.41 -16.76
CA ALA A 142 -0.98 6.86 -16.79
C ALA A 142 -1.26 5.95 -15.58
N ALA A 143 -0.31 5.08 -15.22
CA ALA A 143 -0.38 4.26 -14.01
C ALA A 143 -0.53 5.12 -12.74
N TYR A 144 0.32 6.14 -12.58
CA TYR A 144 0.22 7.05 -11.44
C TYR A 144 -1.12 7.81 -11.44
N ALA A 145 -1.56 8.32 -12.59
CA ALA A 145 -2.82 9.08 -12.68
C ALA A 145 -4.03 8.22 -12.30
N TYR A 146 -4.06 6.95 -12.71
CA TYR A 146 -5.11 6.02 -12.32
C TYR A 146 -5.07 5.75 -10.80
N LEU A 147 -3.92 5.34 -10.28
CA LEU A 147 -3.79 4.99 -8.85
C LEU A 147 -4.05 6.20 -7.95
N SER A 148 -3.65 7.40 -8.36
CA SER A 148 -3.95 8.64 -7.63
C SER A 148 -5.44 8.94 -7.62
N GLY A 149 -6.17 8.61 -8.68
CA GLY A 149 -7.62 8.69 -8.71
C GLY A 149 -8.31 7.65 -7.82
N GLU A 150 -7.75 6.45 -7.75
CA GLU A 150 -8.28 5.32 -6.97
C GLU A 150 -8.09 5.52 -5.46
N TYR A 151 -6.86 5.84 -5.03
CA TYR A 151 -6.49 5.92 -3.62
C TYR A 151 -6.57 7.34 -3.04
N GLY A 152 -6.71 8.37 -3.87
CA GLY A 152 -6.82 9.75 -3.43
C GLY A 152 -5.63 10.17 -2.55
N ASP A 153 -5.91 10.68 -1.35
CA ASP A 153 -4.89 11.13 -0.41
C ASP A 153 -4.04 9.97 0.15
N ASP A 154 -4.48 8.71 0.04
CA ASP A 154 -3.75 7.54 0.57
C ASP A 154 -2.61 7.06 -0.33
N LEU A 155 -2.46 7.67 -1.52
CA LEU A 155 -1.31 7.52 -2.39
C LEU A 155 -0.46 8.79 -2.42
N GLU A 156 0.80 8.66 -2.01
CA GLU A 156 1.80 9.73 -2.17
C GLU A 156 2.78 9.40 -3.29
N TYR A 157 3.18 10.41 -4.08
CA TYR A 157 4.33 10.28 -4.98
C TYR A 157 5.62 10.65 -4.24
N ILE A 158 6.54 9.70 -4.09
CA ILE A 158 7.84 9.93 -3.46
C ILE A 158 8.95 9.80 -4.52
N PRO A 159 9.61 10.90 -4.94
CA PRO A 159 10.74 10.80 -5.85
C PRO A 159 11.88 10.04 -5.17
N PHE A 160 12.66 9.26 -5.92
CA PHE A 160 13.80 8.52 -5.37
C PHE A 160 14.79 9.42 -4.61
N SER A 161 14.94 10.67 -5.05
CA SER A 161 15.79 11.68 -4.37
C SER A 161 15.32 12.06 -2.96
N SER A 162 14.06 11.77 -2.60
CA SER A 162 13.47 12.03 -1.29
C SER A 162 13.28 10.76 -0.44
N VAL A 163 13.56 9.57 -0.98
CA VAL A 163 13.41 8.31 -0.23
C VAL A 163 14.38 8.27 0.95
N ASN A 164 13.82 8.12 2.15
CA ASN A 164 14.53 7.97 3.42
C ASN A 164 13.59 7.35 4.47
N THR A 165 14.08 7.09 5.68
CA THR A 165 13.29 6.48 6.77
C THR A 165 12.03 7.26 7.11
N ASP A 166 12.11 8.59 7.22
CA ASP A 166 10.96 9.42 7.61
C ASP A 166 9.89 9.43 6.51
N ALA A 167 10.30 9.42 5.24
CA ALA A 167 9.40 9.38 4.09
C ALA A 167 8.65 8.04 3.96
N LEU A 168 9.23 6.93 4.46
CA LEU A 168 8.64 5.60 4.38
C LEU A 168 7.91 5.16 5.66
N GLN A 169 7.97 5.94 6.75
CA GLN A 169 7.58 5.47 8.08
C GLN A 169 6.11 5.03 8.23
N TYR A 170 5.21 5.54 7.37
CA TYR A 170 3.79 5.19 7.34
C TYR A 170 3.39 4.45 6.06
N ILE A 171 4.33 4.24 5.14
CA ILE A 171 4.10 3.54 3.89
C ILE A 171 4.12 2.04 4.17
N GLU A 172 3.05 1.36 3.80
CA GLU A 172 2.88 -0.10 3.87
C GLU A 172 3.28 -0.73 2.52
N VAL A 173 2.90 -0.10 1.40
CA VAL A 173 3.20 -0.60 0.04
C VAL A 173 3.90 0.45 -0.81
N VAL A 174 4.99 0.07 -1.47
CA VAL A 174 5.66 0.86 -2.51
C VAL A 174 5.37 0.26 -3.89
N VAL A 175 4.77 1.07 -4.76
CA VAL A 175 4.58 0.78 -6.17
C VAL A 175 5.75 1.38 -6.95
N TYR A 176 6.50 0.53 -7.65
CA TYR A 176 7.54 0.95 -8.58
C TYR A 176 7.33 0.33 -9.96
N TYR A 177 6.77 1.14 -10.87
CA TYR A 177 6.70 0.84 -12.29
C TYR A 177 7.81 1.61 -13.02
N GLN A 178 8.63 0.91 -13.79
CA GLN A 178 9.65 1.50 -14.65
C GLN A 178 9.44 1.05 -16.09
N ASP A 179 9.45 2.03 -16.97
CA ASP A 179 9.55 1.85 -18.42
C ASP A 179 10.62 2.78 -19.02
N SER A 180 10.85 2.74 -20.32
CA SER A 180 11.86 3.53 -21.02
C SER A 180 11.31 4.30 -22.21
N ASP A 181 11.73 5.56 -22.35
CA ASP A 181 11.36 6.39 -23.49
C ASP A 181 11.80 5.76 -24.83
N PRO A 182 11.01 5.92 -25.91
CA PRO A 182 11.38 5.47 -27.26
C PRO A 182 12.77 5.97 -27.68
N GLY A 183 13.57 5.06 -28.21
CA GLY A 183 14.93 5.30 -28.69
C GLY A 183 16.02 5.19 -27.62
N ASN A 184 15.66 5.01 -26.33
CA ASN A 184 16.65 4.78 -25.27
C ASN A 184 17.10 3.31 -25.22
N ASN A 185 16.14 2.38 -25.24
CA ASN A 185 16.34 0.92 -25.27
C ASN A 185 17.43 0.39 -24.32
N PRO A 186 17.29 0.65 -23.00
CA PRO A 186 18.31 0.31 -22.01
C PRO A 186 18.50 -1.20 -21.84
N GLY A 187 19.74 -1.66 -21.65
CA GLY A 187 20.01 -3.06 -21.32
C GLY A 187 19.57 -3.45 -19.90
N LEU A 188 19.79 -4.73 -19.55
CA LEU A 188 19.57 -5.25 -18.19
C LEU A 188 20.22 -4.34 -17.14
N LEU A 189 19.49 -4.05 -16.06
CA LEU A 189 19.85 -3.12 -14.97
C LEU A 189 20.07 -1.64 -15.37
N GLU A 190 20.21 -1.32 -16.66
CA GLU A 190 20.41 0.07 -17.13
C GLU A 190 19.12 0.89 -17.06
N SER A 191 17.96 0.22 -17.15
CA SER A 191 16.62 0.81 -16.97
C SER A 191 16.37 1.31 -15.55
N ILE A 192 17.10 0.81 -14.55
CA ILE A 192 17.01 1.32 -13.18
C ILE A 192 17.80 2.65 -13.07
N PRO A 193 17.13 3.78 -12.78
CA PRO A 193 17.78 5.09 -12.77
C PRO A 193 18.85 5.19 -11.68
N ALA A 194 19.81 6.10 -11.87
CA ALA A 194 20.90 6.29 -10.92
C ALA A 194 20.41 6.73 -9.53
N SER A 195 19.30 7.46 -9.46
CA SER A 195 18.65 7.87 -8.21
C SER A 195 18.14 6.67 -7.41
N ALA A 196 17.47 5.72 -8.05
CA ALA A 196 17.00 4.47 -7.42
C ALA A 196 18.17 3.59 -6.93
N ARG A 197 19.32 3.66 -7.61
CA ARG A 197 20.55 2.91 -7.24
C ARG A 197 21.41 3.61 -6.20
N ALA A 198 21.07 4.84 -5.79
CA ALA A 198 21.85 5.55 -4.78
C ALA A 198 21.85 4.76 -3.47
N ALA A 199 23.02 4.64 -2.83
CA ALA A 199 23.18 3.82 -1.63
C ALA A 199 22.17 4.19 -0.53
N SER A 200 21.92 5.48 -0.31
CA SER A 200 20.94 5.95 0.67
C SER A 200 19.51 5.48 0.38
N VAL A 201 19.13 5.38 -0.90
CA VAL A 201 17.80 4.94 -1.34
C VAL A 201 17.69 3.43 -1.17
N VAL A 202 18.68 2.68 -1.65
CA VAL A 202 18.73 1.22 -1.52
C VAL A 202 18.75 0.81 -0.04
N ASP A 203 19.52 1.49 0.80
CA ASP A 203 19.60 1.20 2.24
C ASP A 203 18.28 1.51 2.94
N ALA A 204 17.61 2.63 2.60
CA ALA A 204 16.31 2.98 3.16
C ALA A 204 15.23 1.93 2.78
N PHE A 205 15.13 1.57 1.50
CA PHE A 205 14.19 0.54 1.06
C PHE A 205 14.50 -0.83 1.66
N LYS A 206 15.78 -1.23 1.78
CA LYS A 206 16.13 -2.48 2.45
C LYS A 206 15.73 -2.50 3.91
N ALA A 207 15.99 -1.42 4.64
CA ALA A 207 15.64 -1.32 6.06
C ALA A 207 14.12 -1.34 6.25
N TRP A 208 13.39 -0.61 5.42
CA TRP A 208 11.94 -0.58 5.41
C TRP A 208 11.32 -1.93 5.03
N HIS A 209 11.79 -2.55 3.95
CA HIS A 209 11.34 -3.87 3.51
C HIS A 209 11.62 -4.96 4.55
N ALA A 210 12.80 -4.94 5.17
CA ALA A 210 13.14 -5.86 6.26
C ALA A 210 12.27 -5.65 7.52
N ALA A 211 11.57 -4.52 7.62
CA ALA A 211 10.64 -4.21 8.69
C ALA A 211 9.15 -4.43 8.31
N GLY A 212 8.90 -5.04 7.14
CA GLY A 212 7.57 -5.46 6.71
C GLY A 212 6.98 -4.65 5.56
N GLY A 213 7.71 -3.69 5.01
CA GLY A 213 7.24 -2.91 3.85
C GLY A 213 7.17 -3.73 2.57
N ASP A 214 6.09 -3.64 1.82
CA ASP A 214 5.80 -4.49 0.67
C ASP A 214 5.97 -3.78 -0.68
N PHE A 215 6.37 -4.51 -1.72
CA PHE A 215 6.53 -3.92 -3.06
C PHE A 215 5.53 -4.45 -4.08
N VAL A 216 5.05 -3.56 -4.95
CA VAL A 216 4.57 -3.92 -6.28
C VAL A 216 5.59 -3.40 -7.30
N LEU A 217 6.27 -4.31 -7.99
CA LEU A 217 7.24 -4.00 -9.04
C LEU A 217 6.63 -4.33 -10.41
N ALA A 218 6.71 -3.41 -11.36
CA ALA A 218 6.19 -3.64 -12.71
C ALA A 218 7.15 -3.23 -13.81
N GLY A 219 7.02 -3.85 -14.99
CA GLY A 219 7.90 -3.64 -16.14
C GLY A 219 9.36 -3.86 -15.77
N HIS A 220 10.23 -2.91 -16.15
CA HIS A 220 11.64 -2.95 -15.79
C HIS A 220 11.90 -2.76 -14.29
N GLY A 221 10.91 -2.30 -13.50
CA GLY A 221 11.01 -2.17 -12.04
C GLY A 221 11.33 -3.49 -11.36
N THR A 222 10.97 -4.60 -12.01
CA THR A 222 11.36 -5.98 -11.65
C THR A 222 12.88 -6.14 -11.47
N GLN A 223 13.71 -5.42 -12.24
CA GLN A 223 15.17 -5.48 -12.12
C GLN A 223 15.66 -4.95 -10.75
N TYR A 224 14.84 -4.16 -10.03
CA TYR A 224 15.16 -3.62 -8.71
C TYR A 224 15.33 -4.69 -7.63
N LEU A 225 14.83 -5.91 -7.87
CA LEU A 225 15.08 -7.08 -7.02
C LEU A 225 16.58 -7.33 -6.80
N ASN A 226 17.44 -6.98 -7.76
CA ASN A 226 18.88 -7.07 -7.62
C ASN A 226 19.39 -6.14 -6.50
N GLN A 227 18.92 -4.90 -6.47
CA GLN A 227 19.27 -3.92 -5.44
C GLN A 227 18.78 -4.37 -4.07
N LEU A 228 17.57 -4.93 -3.99
CA LEU A 228 16.98 -5.48 -2.76
C LEU A 228 17.69 -6.77 -2.28
N GLY A 229 18.54 -7.38 -3.11
CA GLY A 229 19.20 -8.64 -2.78
C GLY A 229 18.22 -9.81 -2.72
N ARG A 230 17.21 -9.79 -3.60
CA ARG A 230 16.17 -10.81 -3.73
C ARG A 230 16.44 -11.82 -4.85
N ILE A 231 17.52 -11.62 -5.61
CA ILE A 231 18.00 -12.57 -6.62
C ILE A 231 19.10 -13.45 -6.00
N PRO A 232 18.91 -14.78 -5.92
CA PRO A 232 19.95 -15.70 -5.44
C PRO A 232 21.24 -15.65 -6.27
N ASP A 233 22.37 -15.97 -5.63
CA ASP A 233 23.64 -16.15 -6.33
C ASP A 233 23.63 -17.43 -7.18
N ASP A 234 24.15 -17.34 -8.40
CA ASP A 234 24.37 -18.48 -9.30
C ASP A 234 25.87 -18.73 -9.45
N ALA A 235 26.49 -19.21 -8.38
CA ALA A 235 27.91 -19.55 -8.32
C ALA A 235 28.84 -18.41 -8.76
N GLY A 236 28.51 -17.17 -8.40
CA GLY A 236 29.28 -15.97 -8.74
C GLY A 236 29.21 -15.56 -10.22
N LYS A 237 28.27 -16.10 -11.01
CA LYS A 237 28.02 -15.61 -12.38
C LYS A 237 27.59 -14.16 -12.36
N PRO A 238 27.95 -13.37 -13.40
CA PRO A 238 27.47 -12.01 -13.52
C PRO A 238 25.94 -12.01 -13.75
N TYR A 239 25.29 -10.88 -13.50
CA TYR A 239 23.83 -10.78 -13.50
C TYR A 239 23.22 -11.25 -14.82
N GLU A 240 23.80 -10.88 -15.95
CA GLU A 240 23.40 -11.26 -17.31
C GLU A 240 23.47 -12.77 -17.59
N GLU A 241 24.20 -13.54 -16.79
CA GLU A 241 24.32 -15.00 -16.88
C GLU A 241 23.64 -15.72 -15.69
N ASN A 242 23.10 -14.99 -14.71
CA ASN A 242 22.49 -15.56 -13.52
C ASN A 242 21.14 -16.22 -13.86
N GLY A 243 21.04 -17.54 -13.69
CA GLY A 243 19.83 -18.31 -13.98
C GLY A 243 18.61 -17.93 -13.13
N TRP A 244 18.80 -17.26 -11.99
CA TRP A 244 17.72 -16.81 -11.12
C TRP A 244 17.19 -15.41 -11.45
N ALA A 245 17.89 -14.67 -12.32
CA ALA A 245 17.52 -13.30 -12.66
C ALA A 245 16.39 -13.26 -13.70
N PRO A 246 15.48 -12.27 -13.63
CA PRO A 246 14.44 -12.03 -14.63
C PRO A 246 15.05 -11.48 -15.93
N ARG A 247 15.58 -12.39 -16.77
CA ARG A 247 16.37 -12.05 -17.97
C ARG A 247 15.65 -12.27 -19.29
N ILE A 248 14.38 -12.69 -19.29
CA ILE A 248 13.53 -12.47 -20.45
C ILE A 248 13.22 -10.97 -20.45
N TYR A 249 14.14 -10.23 -21.05
CA TYR A 249 14.21 -8.79 -20.97
C TYR A 249 14.09 -8.19 -22.36
N GLY A 250 13.22 -7.19 -22.46
CA GLY A 250 12.92 -6.47 -23.68
C GLY A 250 12.78 -4.99 -23.36
N SER A 251 13.27 -4.15 -24.26
CA SER A 251 13.33 -2.69 -24.08
C SER A 251 13.24 -2.01 -25.44
N GLY A 252 12.49 -2.57 -26.38
CA GLY A 252 12.41 -2.03 -27.74
C GLY A 252 11.38 -0.90 -27.84
N ASP A 253 11.59 0.03 -28.76
CA ASP A 253 10.67 1.15 -29.07
C ASP A 253 9.20 0.74 -29.30
N GLY A 254 8.95 -0.56 -29.56
CA GLY A 254 7.64 -1.06 -29.90
C GLY A 254 7.35 -1.14 -31.40
N PHE A 255 6.17 -1.64 -31.72
CA PHE A 255 5.66 -1.74 -33.09
C PHE A 255 4.13 -1.93 -33.10
N GLU A 256 3.52 -1.67 -34.26
CA GLU A 256 2.12 -2.02 -34.50
C GLU A 256 1.93 -3.54 -34.53
N ASN A 257 1.09 -4.06 -33.64
CA ASN A 257 0.80 -5.48 -33.56
C ASN A 257 -0.71 -5.74 -33.45
N PRO A 258 -1.31 -6.55 -34.35
CA PRO A 258 -2.74 -6.86 -34.31
C PRO A 258 -3.12 -7.85 -33.20
N ASP A 259 -2.16 -8.53 -32.57
CA ASP A 259 -2.43 -9.45 -31.47
C ASP A 259 -2.78 -8.68 -30.19
N GLN A 260 -3.61 -9.27 -29.35
CA GLN A 260 -3.75 -8.95 -27.94
C GLN A 260 -2.65 -9.69 -27.19
N TRP A 261 -2.10 -9.10 -26.14
CA TRP A 261 -1.21 -9.81 -25.21
C TRP A 261 -1.82 -9.85 -23.81
N GLY A 262 -1.44 -10.83 -23.01
CA GLY A 262 -2.05 -11.09 -21.72
C GLY A 262 -1.27 -12.07 -20.87
N ILE A 263 -1.84 -12.48 -19.74
CA ILE A 263 -1.21 -13.38 -18.77
C ILE A 263 -1.99 -14.70 -18.74
N ASN A 264 -1.28 -15.82 -18.86
CA ASN A 264 -1.87 -17.13 -18.58
C ASN A 264 -1.71 -17.43 -17.08
N VAL A 265 -2.81 -17.82 -16.43
CA VAL A 265 -2.84 -18.14 -14.99
C VAL A 265 -3.25 -19.59 -14.73
N ASN A 266 -3.65 -20.33 -15.76
CA ASN A 266 -3.78 -21.79 -15.70
C ASN A 266 -2.50 -22.40 -16.30
N LEU A 267 -1.55 -22.70 -15.43
CA LEU A 267 -0.19 -23.09 -15.79
C LEU A 267 -0.05 -24.59 -16.08
N ASN A 268 -1.13 -25.36 -15.91
CA ASN A 268 -1.25 -26.74 -16.40
C ASN A 268 -2.50 -26.92 -17.28
N VAL A 269 -2.72 -25.98 -18.20
CA VAL A 269 -3.92 -25.95 -19.06
C VAL A 269 -4.14 -27.23 -19.89
N ASN A 270 -3.06 -27.92 -20.22
CA ASN A 270 -3.09 -29.18 -20.97
C ASN A 270 -3.32 -30.42 -20.10
N ALA A 271 -3.51 -30.25 -18.79
CA ALA A 271 -3.66 -31.33 -17.80
C ALA A 271 -2.58 -32.41 -17.93
N ILE A 272 -1.33 -31.97 -18.06
CA ILE A 272 -0.17 -32.86 -18.18
C ILE A 272 0.00 -33.59 -16.85
N GLU A 273 0.13 -34.92 -16.91
CA GLU A 273 0.52 -35.72 -15.73
C GLU A 273 1.93 -35.32 -15.29
N THR A 274 2.07 -34.98 -14.01
CA THR A 274 3.33 -34.53 -13.43
C THR A 274 3.53 -35.12 -12.03
N VAL A 275 4.79 -35.14 -11.57
CA VAL A 275 5.14 -35.48 -10.18
C VAL A 275 4.89 -34.33 -9.19
N SER A 276 4.65 -33.11 -9.67
CA SER A 276 4.35 -31.95 -8.82
C SER A 276 3.04 -32.15 -8.05
N SER A 277 3.03 -31.72 -6.79
CA SER A 277 1.82 -31.69 -5.96
C SER A 277 1.15 -30.31 -5.90
N SER A 278 1.74 -29.31 -6.55
CA SER A 278 1.25 -27.93 -6.54
C SER A 278 0.00 -27.79 -7.40
N ASP A 279 -0.90 -26.89 -6.99
CA ASP A 279 -2.03 -26.49 -7.81
C ASP A 279 -1.57 -25.45 -8.83
N TRP A 280 -1.47 -25.88 -10.09
CA TRP A 280 -1.01 -25.06 -11.20
C TRP A 280 -2.13 -24.27 -11.89
N ASP A 281 -3.37 -24.33 -11.39
CA ASP A 281 -4.39 -23.34 -11.73
C ASP A 281 -4.38 -22.20 -10.70
N ARG A 282 -3.76 -21.08 -11.07
CA ARG A 282 -3.59 -19.92 -10.19
C ARG A 282 -4.74 -18.92 -10.35
N SER A 283 -5.77 -19.22 -11.13
CA SER A 283 -6.85 -18.26 -11.44
C SER A 283 -7.64 -17.79 -10.21
N GLY A 284 -7.55 -18.50 -9.08
CA GLY A 284 -8.19 -18.14 -7.82
C GLY A 284 -7.37 -17.21 -6.92
N HIS A 285 -6.19 -16.76 -7.35
CA HIS A 285 -5.35 -15.87 -6.56
C HIS A 285 -6.03 -14.49 -6.36
N ALA A 286 -5.93 -13.90 -5.17
CA ALA A 286 -6.61 -12.66 -4.81
C ALA A 286 -6.28 -11.49 -5.77
N ILE A 287 -5.03 -11.42 -6.24
CA ILE A 287 -4.60 -10.39 -7.19
C ILE A 287 -5.34 -10.44 -8.54
N LEU A 288 -6.01 -11.55 -8.85
CA LEU A 288 -6.74 -11.75 -10.11
C LEU A 288 -8.25 -11.51 -9.96
N GLU A 289 -8.73 -11.14 -8.77
CA GLU A 289 -10.15 -10.91 -8.51
C GLU A 289 -10.72 -9.84 -9.46
N GLY A 290 -11.83 -10.15 -10.13
CA GLY A 290 -12.46 -9.22 -11.08
C GLY A 290 -11.77 -9.08 -12.44
N CYS A 291 -10.59 -9.68 -12.66
CA CYS A 291 -9.99 -9.77 -13.98
C CYS A 291 -10.88 -10.61 -14.92
N THR A 292 -11.02 -10.13 -16.15
CA THR A 292 -11.74 -10.84 -17.22
C THR A 292 -10.78 -11.67 -18.06
N THR A 293 -11.27 -12.76 -18.67
CA THR A 293 -10.47 -13.66 -19.50
C THR A 293 -10.97 -13.71 -20.95
N SER A 294 -10.06 -13.96 -21.89
CA SER A 294 -10.33 -14.17 -23.31
C SER A 294 -9.37 -15.23 -23.86
N ASP A 295 -9.82 -16.03 -24.83
CA ASP A 295 -8.97 -16.97 -25.58
C ASP A 295 -8.57 -16.44 -26.96
N ILE A 296 -9.08 -15.27 -27.37
CA ILE A 296 -8.76 -14.63 -28.64
C ILE A 296 -7.40 -13.94 -28.52
N ALA A 297 -6.45 -14.39 -29.34
CA ALA A 297 -5.13 -13.81 -29.46
C ALA A 297 -5.12 -12.68 -30.48
N ASN A 298 -5.77 -12.85 -31.63
CA ASN A 298 -5.84 -11.80 -32.66
C ASN A 298 -7.29 -11.60 -33.09
N PRO A 299 -7.91 -10.43 -32.81
CA PRO A 299 -9.30 -10.17 -33.16
C PRO A 299 -9.53 -9.98 -34.66
N VAL A 300 -8.49 -9.65 -35.44
CA VAL A 300 -8.60 -9.45 -36.90
C VAL A 300 -8.60 -10.80 -37.61
N ASP A 301 -7.61 -11.63 -37.30
CA ASP A 301 -7.42 -12.94 -37.94
C ASP A 301 -8.17 -14.07 -37.20
N GLN A 302 -8.83 -13.74 -36.08
CA GLN A 302 -9.53 -14.68 -35.20
C GLN A 302 -8.65 -15.85 -34.74
N THR A 303 -7.36 -15.60 -34.54
CA THR A 303 -6.47 -16.59 -33.93
C THR A 303 -6.68 -16.63 -32.42
N SER A 304 -6.40 -17.78 -31.82
CA SER A 304 -6.61 -18.05 -30.41
C SER A 304 -5.34 -18.65 -29.80
N TYR A 305 -5.13 -18.42 -28.51
CA TYR A 305 -4.11 -19.14 -27.74
C TYR A 305 -4.45 -20.63 -27.55
N GLY A 306 -5.71 -21.02 -27.77
CA GLY A 306 -6.21 -22.36 -27.46
C GLY A 306 -6.64 -22.54 -26.00
N HIS A 307 -6.56 -21.47 -25.20
CA HIS A 307 -7.03 -21.40 -23.82
C HIS A 307 -7.41 -19.97 -23.41
N PRO A 308 -8.15 -19.77 -22.31
CA PRO A 308 -8.36 -18.46 -21.72
C PRO A 308 -7.08 -17.90 -21.09
N ALA A 309 -6.77 -16.65 -21.36
CA ALA A 309 -5.77 -15.83 -20.67
C ALA A 309 -6.44 -14.53 -20.19
N ILE A 310 -5.79 -13.80 -19.29
CA ILE A 310 -6.21 -12.45 -18.90
C ILE A 310 -5.61 -11.48 -19.93
N PRO A 311 -6.37 -10.92 -20.88
CA PRO A 311 -5.82 -9.92 -21.81
C PRO A 311 -5.47 -8.65 -21.04
N MET A 312 -4.29 -8.09 -21.32
CA MET A 312 -3.76 -6.91 -20.61
C MET A 312 -3.43 -5.77 -21.58
N ILE A 313 -3.24 -6.05 -22.88
CA ILE A 313 -3.06 -5.05 -23.92
C ILE A 313 -3.76 -5.43 -25.22
N ALA A 314 -4.42 -4.45 -25.84
CA ALA A 314 -5.20 -4.64 -27.05
C ALA A 314 -4.34 -4.60 -28.32
N ALA A 315 -4.98 -4.92 -29.46
CA ALA A 315 -4.39 -4.69 -30.78
C ALA A 315 -4.04 -3.20 -30.96
N GLY A 316 -2.88 -2.91 -31.53
CA GLY A 316 -2.36 -1.54 -31.68
C GLY A 316 -0.85 -1.48 -31.49
N TYR A 317 -0.32 -0.28 -31.32
CA TYR A 317 1.06 -0.06 -30.91
C TYR A 317 1.29 -0.63 -29.52
N LYS A 318 2.43 -1.30 -29.35
CA LYS A 318 2.86 -1.89 -28.08
C LYS A 318 4.34 -1.65 -27.91
N GLU A 319 4.73 -1.22 -26.73
CA GLU A 319 6.13 -1.12 -26.35
C GLU A 319 6.64 -2.48 -25.83
N ASP A 320 7.94 -2.59 -25.63
CA ASP A 320 8.54 -3.77 -25.04
C ASP A 320 9.30 -3.39 -23.78
N HIS A 321 8.80 -3.88 -22.66
CA HIS A 321 9.31 -3.65 -21.32
C HIS A 321 9.35 -4.96 -20.52
N ASN A 322 9.52 -6.08 -21.24
CA ASN A 322 9.63 -7.38 -20.62
C ASN A 322 10.78 -7.40 -19.61
N SER A 323 10.50 -8.00 -18.46
CA SER A 323 11.45 -8.24 -17.39
C SER A 323 10.94 -9.42 -16.57
N MET A 324 11.04 -10.61 -17.16
CA MET A 324 10.43 -11.85 -16.67
C MET A 324 11.49 -12.94 -16.46
N TRP A 325 11.15 -13.97 -15.70
CA TRP A 325 12.04 -15.11 -15.51
C TRP A 325 11.99 -16.08 -16.67
N ASP A 326 13.15 -16.60 -17.07
CA ASP A 326 13.27 -17.88 -17.76
C ASP A 326 13.52 -18.96 -16.71
N ILE A 327 12.49 -19.73 -16.37
CA ILE A 327 12.57 -20.78 -15.36
C ILE A 327 13.52 -21.89 -15.83
N ASN A 328 13.68 -22.08 -17.15
CA ASN A 328 14.62 -23.06 -17.67
C ASN A 328 16.08 -22.66 -17.43
N ALA A 329 16.36 -21.35 -17.35
CA ALA A 329 17.70 -20.85 -17.09
C ALA A 329 18.17 -21.08 -15.64
N ALA A 330 17.24 -21.29 -14.70
CA ALA A 330 17.58 -21.56 -13.31
C ALA A 330 18.50 -22.80 -13.21
N PRO A 331 19.56 -22.76 -12.39
CA PRO A 331 20.57 -23.82 -12.27
C PRO A 331 20.06 -25.08 -11.53
N ILE A 332 18.79 -25.43 -11.73
CA ILE A 332 18.14 -26.64 -11.21
C ILE A 332 18.31 -27.74 -12.25
N THR A 333 19.22 -28.68 -11.97
CA THR A 333 19.58 -29.78 -12.88
C THR A 333 18.99 -31.12 -12.47
N ASP A 334 18.61 -31.26 -11.20
CA ASP A 334 17.86 -32.39 -10.68
C ASP A 334 16.36 -32.06 -10.79
N HIS A 335 15.69 -32.51 -11.85
CA HIS A 335 14.24 -32.44 -11.94
C HIS A 335 13.71 -33.56 -12.84
N VAL A 336 12.48 -33.99 -12.60
CA VAL A 336 11.83 -35.06 -13.38
C VAL A 336 11.12 -34.49 -14.60
N ASP A 337 10.45 -33.35 -14.45
CA ASP A 337 9.70 -32.64 -15.48
C ASP A 337 9.72 -31.12 -15.22
N ALA A 338 9.02 -30.35 -16.05
CA ALA A 338 8.99 -28.89 -15.94
C ALA A 338 8.27 -28.38 -14.68
N PHE A 339 7.30 -29.12 -14.15
CA PHE A 339 6.55 -28.72 -12.96
C PHE A 339 7.36 -29.01 -11.68
N ASP A 340 8.08 -30.14 -11.61
CA ASP A 340 9.06 -30.40 -10.54
C ASP A 340 10.17 -29.34 -10.53
N LYS A 341 10.61 -28.90 -11.72
CA LYS A 341 11.55 -27.78 -11.82
C LYS A 341 10.95 -26.47 -11.30
N ALA A 342 9.70 -26.18 -11.64
CA ALA A 342 9.00 -24.99 -11.18
C ALA A 342 8.76 -25.02 -9.65
N ASP A 343 8.37 -26.16 -9.07
CA ASP A 343 8.27 -26.33 -7.61
C ASP A 343 9.60 -26.01 -6.91
N LYS A 344 10.71 -26.51 -7.45
CA LYS A 344 12.05 -26.23 -6.94
C LYS A 344 12.46 -24.77 -7.13
N TRP A 345 12.00 -24.15 -8.21
CA TRP A 345 12.22 -22.73 -8.45
C TRP A 345 11.44 -21.87 -7.45
N GLU A 346 10.15 -22.13 -7.25
CA GLU A 346 9.30 -21.49 -6.24
C GLU A 346 9.93 -21.62 -4.85
N ALA A 347 10.39 -22.82 -4.48
CA ALA A 347 11.07 -23.05 -3.21
C ALA A 347 12.40 -22.29 -3.06
N ALA A 348 13.21 -22.21 -4.12
CA ALA A 348 14.51 -21.53 -4.08
C ALA A 348 14.39 -20.00 -4.07
N MET A 349 13.37 -19.46 -4.73
CA MET A 349 13.07 -18.02 -4.76
C MET A 349 12.21 -17.57 -3.59
N GLU A 350 11.69 -18.51 -2.79
CA GLU A 350 10.66 -18.28 -1.76
C GLU A 350 9.48 -17.52 -2.36
N ALA A 351 8.95 -18.04 -3.47
CA ALA A 351 7.99 -17.35 -4.32
C ALA A 351 6.85 -18.26 -4.80
N THR A 352 5.73 -17.64 -5.17
CA THR A 352 4.65 -18.25 -5.94
C THR A 352 4.70 -17.71 -7.37
N LEU A 353 4.78 -18.60 -8.35
CA LEU A 353 4.55 -18.28 -9.75
C LEU A 353 3.04 -18.23 -9.99
N ILE A 354 2.54 -17.03 -10.31
CA ILE A 354 1.11 -16.78 -10.51
C ILE A 354 0.73 -16.83 -11.99
N GLY A 355 1.60 -16.31 -12.86
CA GLY A 355 1.27 -16.19 -14.27
C GLY A 355 2.48 -16.31 -15.20
N THR A 356 2.24 -16.82 -16.40
CA THR A 356 3.19 -16.85 -17.51
C THR A 356 2.72 -15.95 -18.64
N TRP A 357 3.49 -15.90 -19.73
CA TRP A 357 3.08 -15.14 -20.90
C TRP A 357 1.77 -15.72 -21.50
N GLY A 358 0.88 -14.91 -22.04
CA GLY A 358 -0.50 -15.34 -22.37
C GLY A 358 -0.61 -16.54 -23.30
N HIS A 359 0.33 -16.71 -24.23
CA HIS A 359 0.39 -17.85 -25.16
C HIS A 359 1.18 -19.04 -24.61
N VAL A 360 1.87 -18.89 -23.48
CA VAL A 360 2.73 -19.90 -22.89
C VAL A 360 1.89 -20.86 -22.05
N VAL A 361 1.84 -22.10 -22.51
CA VAL A 361 1.07 -23.22 -21.92
C VAL A 361 1.92 -24.11 -21.01
N ASP A 362 3.21 -23.81 -20.89
CA ASP A 362 4.16 -24.51 -20.04
C ASP A 362 4.74 -23.57 -18.98
N LEU A 363 5.59 -24.10 -18.09
CA LEU A 363 6.20 -23.35 -17.01
C LEU A 363 7.58 -22.78 -17.39
N CYS A 364 7.79 -22.44 -18.67
CA CYS A 364 9.10 -21.97 -19.12
C CYS A 364 9.46 -20.57 -18.61
N CYS A 365 8.47 -19.74 -18.27
CA CYS A 365 8.70 -18.36 -17.84
C CYS A 365 7.88 -17.96 -16.60
N GLY A 366 8.30 -16.89 -15.94
CA GLY A 366 7.55 -16.25 -14.86
C GLY A 366 7.24 -14.79 -15.18
N ALA A 367 5.97 -14.51 -15.48
CA ALA A 367 5.48 -13.19 -15.87
C ALA A 367 4.90 -12.42 -14.69
N VAL A 368 4.16 -13.12 -13.82
CA VAL A 368 3.61 -12.57 -12.57
C VAL A 368 4.03 -13.48 -11.43
N VAL A 369 4.72 -12.92 -10.44
CA VAL A 369 5.34 -13.66 -9.34
C VAL A 369 5.11 -12.92 -8.02
N GLU A 370 4.69 -13.63 -6.98
CA GLU A 370 4.75 -13.13 -5.60
C GLU A 370 5.99 -13.72 -4.93
N LEU A 371 6.92 -12.89 -4.49
CA LEU A 371 8.00 -13.31 -3.60
C LEU A 371 7.56 -13.08 -2.15
N HIS A 372 7.65 -14.11 -1.33
CA HIS A 372 7.24 -14.09 0.07
C HIS A 372 8.33 -13.50 0.98
N ALA A 373 7.98 -13.24 2.24
CA ALA A 373 8.97 -13.01 3.28
C ALA A 373 9.98 -14.17 3.30
N ARG A 374 11.28 -13.86 3.36
CA ARG A 374 12.29 -14.92 3.43
C ARG A 374 12.15 -15.71 4.72
N ALA A 375 12.31 -17.02 4.69
CA ALA A 375 12.25 -17.86 5.89
C ALA A 375 13.32 -17.45 6.92
N SER A 376 14.46 -16.91 6.45
CA SER A 376 15.50 -16.36 7.32
C SER A 376 15.17 -14.99 7.94
N ALA A 377 14.17 -14.29 7.42
CA ALA A 377 13.74 -12.96 7.87
C ALA A 377 12.20 -12.85 7.83
N PRO A 378 11.45 -13.50 8.75
CA PRO A 378 9.99 -13.58 8.67
C PRO A 378 9.23 -12.24 8.83
N ALA A 379 9.92 -11.19 9.26
CA ALA A 379 9.37 -9.83 9.35
C ALA A 379 9.56 -9.02 8.05
N GLU A 380 10.29 -9.56 7.06
CA GLU A 380 10.46 -8.92 5.76
C GLU A 380 9.15 -8.92 4.98
N GLY A 381 8.91 -7.86 4.22
CA GLY A 381 7.75 -7.76 3.33
C GLY A 381 7.78 -8.74 2.16
N SER A 382 6.65 -8.83 1.49
CA SER A 382 6.43 -9.54 0.23
C SER A 382 6.60 -8.60 -0.97
N ILE A 383 6.76 -9.18 -2.15
CA ILE A 383 6.92 -8.44 -3.40
C ILE A 383 6.04 -9.08 -4.47
N ILE A 384 5.09 -8.35 -5.03
CA ILE A 384 4.41 -8.76 -6.25
C ILE A 384 5.15 -8.14 -7.44
N VAL A 385 5.41 -8.96 -8.44
CA VAL A 385 6.09 -8.57 -9.68
C VAL A 385 5.16 -8.81 -10.86
N ILE A 386 4.98 -7.80 -11.71
CA ILE A 386 4.26 -7.86 -12.98
C ILE A 386 5.24 -7.48 -14.10
N GLY A 387 5.98 -8.47 -14.61
CA GLY A 387 7.14 -8.26 -15.48
C GLY A 387 6.86 -8.34 -16.98
N ALA A 388 5.65 -8.72 -17.39
CA ALA A 388 5.33 -8.92 -18.81
C ALA A 388 5.05 -7.59 -19.53
N ALA A 389 5.51 -7.47 -20.78
CA ALA A 389 5.24 -6.32 -21.63
C ALA A 389 3.75 -6.12 -22.00
N ALA A 390 2.82 -7.01 -21.60
CA ALA A 390 1.39 -6.72 -21.79
C ALA A 390 0.85 -5.77 -20.72
N TYR A 391 1.57 -5.60 -19.62
CA TYR A 391 1.21 -4.66 -18.58
C TYR A 391 1.54 -3.24 -19.07
N GLU A 392 0.61 -2.63 -19.79
CA GLU A 392 0.78 -1.32 -20.44
C GLU A 392 -0.44 -0.45 -20.13
N TRP A 393 -0.19 0.75 -19.62
CA TRP A 393 -1.22 1.68 -19.14
C TRP A 393 -1.72 2.64 -20.25
N GLU A 394 -0.94 2.84 -21.30
CA GLU A 394 -1.15 3.80 -22.38
C GLU A 394 -0.59 3.26 -23.71
N GLN A 395 -1.43 3.05 -24.73
CA GLN A 395 -0.95 2.54 -26.04
C GLN A 395 -0.60 3.67 -27.00
N ASN A 396 0.35 4.52 -26.61
CA ASN A 396 0.98 5.54 -27.45
C ASN A 396 0.02 6.39 -28.32
N GLY A 397 -1.10 6.83 -27.74
CA GLY A 397 -2.12 7.68 -28.35
C GLY A 397 -3.50 7.01 -28.49
N ALA A 398 -3.67 5.79 -28.00
CA ALA A 398 -4.94 5.08 -27.93
C ALA A 398 -5.20 4.51 -26.52
N ASP A 399 -6.47 4.48 -26.13
CA ASP A 399 -6.88 3.83 -24.89
C ASP A 399 -6.69 2.31 -25.02
N ASN A 400 -5.94 1.70 -24.10
CA ASN A 400 -5.86 0.26 -24.00
C ASN A 400 -7.23 -0.31 -23.56
N ALA A 401 -7.86 -1.11 -24.42
CA ALA A 401 -9.18 -1.67 -24.17
C ALA A 401 -9.24 -2.62 -22.95
N PHE A 402 -8.09 -3.08 -22.45
CA PHE A 402 -7.98 -3.97 -21.29
C PHE A 402 -7.48 -3.26 -20.03
N MET A 403 -7.60 -1.93 -19.97
CA MET A 403 -7.21 -1.17 -18.78
C MET A 403 -7.86 -1.65 -17.50
N SER A 404 -9.09 -2.16 -17.57
CA SER A 404 -9.76 -2.74 -16.39
C SER A 404 -9.02 -3.94 -15.82
N ASN A 405 -8.35 -4.76 -16.63
CA ASN A 405 -7.56 -5.89 -16.15
C ASN A 405 -6.22 -5.42 -15.55
N ASN A 406 -5.53 -4.45 -16.17
CA ASN A 406 -4.32 -3.84 -15.59
C ASN A 406 -4.64 -3.19 -14.23
N ALA A 407 -5.72 -2.41 -14.19
CA ALA A 407 -6.21 -1.77 -12.98
C ALA A 407 -6.56 -2.77 -11.89
N ALA A 408 -7.40 -3.77 -12.19
CA ALA A 408 -7.80 -4.78 -11.22
C ALA A 408 -6.59 -5.52 -10.66
N MET A 409 -5.68 -6.00 -11.52
CA MET A 409 -4.48 -6.71 -11.06
C MET A 409 -3.59 -5.84 -10.17
N THR A 410 -3.42 -4.56 -10.52
CA THR A 410 -2.57 -3.63 -9.75
C THR A 410 -3.20 -3.26 -8.41
N VAL A 411 -4.49 -2.89 -8.41
CA VAL A 411 -5.23 -2.51 -7.21
C VAL A 411 -5.33 -3.69 -6.25
N ASN A 412 -5.67 -4.87 -6.76
CA ASN A 412 -5.72 -6.07 -5.93
C ASN A 412 -4.34 -6.47 -5.41
N SER A 413 -3.26 -6.26 -6.16
CA SER A 413 -1.90 -6.49 -5.67
C SER A 413 -1.57 -5.59 -4.48
N ILE A 414 -1.91 -4.31 -4.56
CA ILE A 414 -1.69 -3.35 -3.46
C ILE A 414 -2.54 -3.72 -2.25
N ASN A 415 -3.84 -3.95 -2.44
CA ASN A 415 -4.77 -4.26 -1.34
C ASN A 415 -4.44 -5.60 -0.69
N TYR A 416 -4.11 -6.62 -1.47
CA TYR A 416 -3.68 -7.92 -0.96
C TYR A 416 -2.46 -7.81 -0.05
N LEU A 417 -1.49 -6.93 -0.38
CA LEU A 417 -0.30 -6.70 0.44
C LEU A 417 -0.65 -5.93 1.72
N ILE A 418 -1.52 -4.93 1.65
CA ILE A 418 -2.00 -4.18 2.83
C ILE A 418 -2.76 -5.08 3.83
N GLU A 419 -3.53 -6.04 3.34
CA GLU A 419 -4.41 -6.88 4.17
C GLU A 419 -3.73 -8.12 4.77
N LYS A 420 -2.48 -8.42 4.40
CA LYS A 420 -1.72 -9.60 4.82
C LYS A 420 -1.27 -9.54 6.28
#